data_AF-A0A1F4QVW5-F1
#
_entry.id   AF-A0A1F4QVW5-F1
#
_cell.length_a   1.000
_cell.length_b   1.000
_cell.length_c   1.000
_cell.angle_alpha   90.00
_cell.angle_beta   90.00
_cell.angle_gamma   90.00
#
_symmetry.space_group_name_H-M   'P 1'
#
loop_
_entity.id
_entity.type
_entity.pdbx_description
1 polymer ?
#
loop_
_entity_poly.entity_id
_entity_poly.type
_entity_poly.pdbx_seq_one_letter_code
_entity_poly.pdbx_strand_id
1 'polypeptide(L)'
;MREASLVEIIQMQADFAPHSRLVFEYAEMFDTTRPIKAAKLLRILQEVHGIWTSGKFSFRKVPYQISRDGIVAALKVVCSKKLDLENHNYLIKVLIGISEQETEKRNIEEEQRLKKKEASLQSGIRPGETVRVTSEVPKAFKEFFKGK
;
A
#
# COMPACT_ATOMS: atom_id res chain seq x y z
N MET A 1 -15.84 -7.27 32.85
CA MET A 1 -15.84 -6.34 31.70
C MET A 1 -14.44 -5.81 31.37
N ARG A 2 -13.65 -5.28 32.32
CA ARG A 2 -12.26 -4.82 32.05
C ARG A 2 -11.32 -5.89 31.50
N GLU A 3 -11.41 -7.10 32.01
CA GLU A 3 -10.51 -8.21 31.65
C GLU A 3 -10.70 -8.69 30.20
N ALA A 4 -11.95 -8.83 29.76
CA ALA A 4 -12.27 -9.18 28.38
C ALA A 4 -11.74 -8.15 27.36
N SER A 5 -11.85 -6.85 27.68
CA SER A 5 -11.31 -5.79 26.82
C SER A 5 -9.79 -5.84 26.71
N LEU A 6 -9.08 -6.22 27.77
CA LEU A 6 -7.61 -6.33 27.74
C LEU A 6 -7.15 -7.50 26.86
N VAL A 7 -7.83 -8.65 26.94
CA VAL A 7 -7.53 -9.82 26.09
C VAL A 7 -7.68 -9.48 24.62
N GLU A 8 -8.75 -8.77 24.25
CA GLU A 8 -9.01 -8.37 22.86
C GLU A 8 -7.96 -7.35 22.35
N ILE A 9 -7.55 -6.40 23.20
CA ILE A 9 -6.47 -5.46 22.88
C ILE A 9 -5.15 -6.21 22.62
N ILE A 10 -4.82 -7.20 23.44
CA ILE A 10 -3.61 -8.02 23.29
C ILE A 10 -3.64 -8.80 21.96
N GLN A 11 -4.79 -9.38 21.60
CA GLN A 11 -4.95 -10.10 20.34
C GLN A 11 -4.75 -9.18 19.13
N MET A 12 -5.39 -8.00 19.12
CA MET A 12 -5.23 -7.02 18.04
C MET A 12 -3.78 -6.50 17.95
N GLN A 13 -3.07 -6.41 19.07
CA GLN A 13 -1.67 -5.97 19.07
C GLN A 13 -0.77 -6.88 18.22
N ALA A 14 -1.06 -8.18 18.18
CA ALA A 14 -0.34 -9.13 17.34
C ALA A 14 -0.60 -8.88 15.85
N ASP A 15 -1.84 -8.56 15.46
CA ASP A 15 -2.21 -8.30 14.07
C ASP A 15 -1.59 -7.03 13.50
N PHE A 16 -1.30 -6.06 14.38
CA PHE A 16 -0.62 -4.83 14.01
C PHE A 16 0.89 -4.99 13.86
N ALA A 17 1.50 -6.10 14.31
CA ALA A 17 2.95 -6.27 14.26
C ALA A 17 3.48 -6.15 12.81
N PRO A 18 4.57 -5.41 12.55
CA PRO A 18 5.47 -4.73 13.51
C PRO A 18 5.05 -3.29 13.89
N HIS A 19 3.90 -2.80 13.41
CA HIS A 19 3.42 -1.43 13.55
C HIS A 19 2.54 -1.17 14.78
N SER A 20 2.46 -2.10 15.72
CA SER A 20 1.63 -1.96 16.93
C SER A 20 1.89 -0.65 17.67
N ARG A 21 3.16 -0.27 17.88
CA ARG A 21 3.52 1.00 18.52
C ARG A 21 2.87 2.22 17.85
N LEU A 22 2.87 2.26 16.51
CA LEU A 22 2.30 3.38 15.75
C LEU A 22 0.78 3.46 15.90
N VAL A 23 0.10 2.31 15.93
CA VAL A 23 -1.36 2.26 16.14
C VAL A 23 -1.73 2.72 17.54
N PHE A 24 -0.95 2.36 18.56
CA PHE A 24 -1.17 2.84 19.92
C PHE A 24 -0.86 4.32 20.07
N GLU A 25 0.20 4.82 19.43
CA GLU A 25 0.51 6.27 19.38
C GLU A 25 -0.67 7.05 18.76
N TYR A 26 -1.26 6.54 17.69
CA TYR A 26 -2.48 7.10 17.11
C TYR A 26 -3.66 7.08 18.09
N ALA A 27 -3.87 5.98 18.83
CA ALA A 27 -4.94 5.88 19.80
C ALA A 27 -4.77 6.87 20.97
N GLU A 28 -3.53 7.15 21.37
CA GLU A 28 -3.22 8.17 22.38
C GLU A 28 -3.63 9.59 21.96
N MET A 29 -3.80 9.86 20.66
CA MET A 29 -4.25 11.18 20.18
C MET A 29 -5.73 11.48 20.48
N PHE A 30 -6.52 10.49 20.90
CA PHE A 30 -7.96 10.68 21.15
C PHE A 30 -8.31 11.22 22.53
N ASP A 31 -7.34 11.31 23.44
CA ASP A 31 -7.59 11.75 24.80
C ASP A 31 -6.37 12.46 25.37
N THR A 32 -6.56 13.68 25.85
CA THR A 32 -5.52 14.43 26.54
C THR A 32 -5.30 13.92 27.97
N THR A 33 -6.27 13.17 28.52
CA THR A 33 -6.14 12.54 29.84
C THR A 33 -5.54 11.13 29.75
N ARG A 34 -4.33 10.97 30.29
CA ARG A 34 -3.72 9.66 30.54
C ARG A 34 -4.09 9.16 31.95
N PRO A 35 -4.51 7.89 32.12
CA PRO A 35 -4.67 6.84 31.11
C PRO A 35 -6.04 6.87 30.39
N ILE A 36 -6.05 6.57 29.08
CA ILE A 36 -7.28 6.38 28.29
C ILE A 36 -8.13 5.26 28.93
N LYS A 37 -9.45 5.49 29.00
CA LYS A 37 -10.40 4.46 29.43
C LYS A 37 -10.36 3.25 28.50
N ALA A 38 -10.18 2.05 29.04
CA ALA A 38 -10.04 0.81 28.28
C ALA A 38 -11.15 0.58 27.23
N ALA A 39 -12.40 0.93 27.53
CA ALA A 39 -13.51 0.81 26.57
C ALA A 39 -13.36 1.74 25.35
N LYS A 40 -12.87 2.98 25.57
CA LYS A 40 -12.60 3.94 24.49
C LYS A 40 -11.41 3.49 23.66
N LEU A 41 -10.33 3.04 24.33
CA LEU A 41 -9.17 2.47 23.65
C LEU A 41 -9.56 1.28 22.77
N LEU A 42 -10.33 0.34 23.32
CA LEU A 42 -10.81 -0.83 22.60
C LEU A 42 -11.58 -0.43 21.34
N ARG A 43 -12.53 0.49 21.46
CA ARG A 43 -13.31 0.98 20.31
C ARG A 43 -12.43 1.59 19.21
N ILE A 44 -11.49 2.46 19.58
CA ILE A 44 -10.56 3.09 18.64
C ILE A 44 -9.73 2.02 17.92
N LEU A 45 -9.21 1.05 18.67
CA LEU A 45 -8.39 -0.02 18.13
C LEU A 45 -9.21 -0.95 17.23
N GLN A 46 -10.45 -1.28 17.57
CA GLN A 46 -11.35 -2.08 16.73
C GLN A 46 -11.65 -1.39 15.39
N GLU A 47 -11.92 -0.08 15.40
CA GLU A 47 -12.16 0.69 14.18
C GLU A 47 -10.92 0.69 13.26
N VAL A 48 -9.73 0.90 13.83
CA VAL A 48 -8.46 0.82 13.08
C VAL A 48 -8.16 -0.61 12.62
N HIS A 49 -8.41 -1.62 13.46
CA HIS A 49 -8.20 -3.03 13.15
C HIS A 49 -9.09 -3.49 11.99
N GLY A 50 -10.34 -3.03 11.94
CA GLY A 50 -11.24 -3.32 10.83
C GLY A 50 -10.69 -2.84 9.48
N ILE A 51 -10.12 -1.64 9.44
CA ILE A 51 -9.46 -1.11 8.23
C ILE A 51 -8.17 -1.89 7.95
N TRP A 52 -7.39 -2.20 8.99
CA TRP A 52 -6.10 -2.89 8.90
C TRP A 52 -6.19 -4.32 8.36
N THR A 53 -7.24 -5.05 8.74
CA THR A 53 -7.44 -6.45 8.34
C THR A 53 -8.14 -6.56 6.99
N SER A 54 -9.14 -5.73 6.73
CA SER A 54 -9.90 -5.79 5.48
C SER A 54 -9.21 -5.06 4.32
N GLY A 55 -8.36 -4.06 4.60
CA GLY A 55 -7.81 -3.14 3.60
C GLY A 55 -8.89 -2.29 2.92
N LYS A 56 -10.10 -2.22 3.50
CA LYS A 56 -11.27 -1.57 2.92
C LYS A 56 -11.90 -0.66 3.96
N PHE A 57 -12.44 0.46 3.49
CA PHE A 57 -13.22 1.37 4.33
C PHE A 57 -14.21 2.13 3.45
N SER A 58 -15.23 2.71 4.08
CA SER A 58 -16.24 3.50 3.37
C SER A 58 -16.38 4.87 4.00
N PHE A 59 -16.42 5.91 3.18
CA PHE A 59 -16.69 7.27 3.63
C PHE A 59 -17.79 7.87 2.79
N ARG A 60 -18.85 8.39 3.43
CA ARG A 60 -20.02 8.99 2.75
C ARG A 60 -20.62 8.07 1.66
N LYS A 61 -20.75 6.77 1.97
CA LYS A 61 -21.23 5.71 1.06
C LYS A 61 -20.33 5.41 -0.15
N VAL A 62 -19.13 5.98 -0.20
CA VAL A 62 -18.13 5.66 -1.23
C VAL A 62 -17.15 4.63 -0.64
N PRO A 63 -16.98 3.46 -1.29
CA PRO A 63 -16.02 2.45 -0.86
C PRO A 63 -14.60 2.81 -1.34
N TYR A 64 -13.62 2.55 -0.50
CA TYR A 64 -12.20 2.74 -0.77
C TYR A 64 -11.43 1.47 -0.42
N GLN A 65 -10.31 1.27 -1.12
CA GLN A 65 -9.37 0.18 -0.87
C GLN A 65 -7.97 0.75 -0.71
N ILE A 66 -7.27 0.30 0.32
CA ILE A 66 -5.93 0.77 0.65
C ILE A 66 -5.02 -0.39 1.02
N SER A 67 -3.75 -0.30 0.62
CA SER A 67 -2.72 -1.25 1.01
C SER A 67 -2.36 -1.11 2.50
N ARG A 68 -1.74 -2.14 3.07
CA ARG A 68 -1.23 -2.07 4.45
C ARG A 68 -0.16 -0.98 4.61
N ASP A 69 0.70 -0.81 3.60
CA ASP A 69 1.70 0.26 3.58
C ASP A 69 1.05 1.65 3.54
N GLY A 70 -0.05 1.80 2.79
CA GLY A 70 -0.85 3.01 2.74
C GLY A 70 -1.48 3.36 4.09
N ILE A 71 -1.99 2.37 4.83
CA ILE A 71 -2.50 2.57 6.19
C ILE A 71 -1.37 3.03 7.13
N VAL A 72 -0.19 2.39 7.06
CA VAL A 72 0.98 2.79 7.85
C VAL A 72 1.42 4.22 7.53
N ALA A 73 1.45 4.59 6.24
CA ALA A 73 1.77 5.95 5.80
C ALA A 73 0.74 6.96 6.35
N ALA A 74 -0.55 6.64 6.30
CA ALA A 74 -1.60 7.48 6.85
C ALA A 74 -1.41 7.71 8.35
N LEU A 75 -1.19 6.64 9.12
CA LEU A 75 -0.98 6.74 10.57
C LEU A 75 0.24 7.59 10.90
N LYS A 76 1.35 7.45 10.18
CA LYS A 76 2.54 8.30 10.35
C LYS A 76 2.23 9.78 10.11
N VAL A 77 1.49 10.09 9.05
CA VAL A 77 1.08 11.48 8.74
C VAL A 77 0.25 12.04 9.88
N VAL A 78 -0.72 11.29 10.40
CA VAL A 78 -1.56 11.75 11.51
C VAL A 78 -0.77 11.95 12.79
N CYS A 79 0.03 10.96 13.22
CA CYS A 79 0.83 11.03 14.44
C CYS A 79 1.84 12.19 14.40
N SER A 80 2.41 12.50 13.22
CA SER A 80 3.36 13.62 13.06
C SER A 80 2.76 15.00 13.37
N LYS A 81 1.44 15.15 13.27
CA LYS A 81 0.74 16.43 13.43
C LYS A 81 0.38 16.76 14.89
N LYS A 82 0.47 15.79 15.82
CA LYS A 82 0.14 15.95 17.25
C LYS A 82 -1.19 16.70 17.49
N LEU A 83 -2.24 16.24 16.82
CA LEU A 83 -3.59 16.76 16.95
C LEU A 83 -4.33 16.10 18.12
N ASP A 84 -5.25 16.83 18.74
CA ASP A 84 -6.25 16.24 19.64
C ASP A 84 -7.45 15.76 18.80
N LEU A 85 -7.67 14.45 18.75
CA LEU A 85 -8.69 13.82 17.92
C LEU A 85 -9.94 13.51 18.72
N GLU A 86 -11.10 13.98 18.25
CA GLU A 86 -12.39 13.54 18.79
C GLU A 86 -12.94 12.32 18.04
N ASN A 87 -12.53 12.15 16.79
CA ASN A 87 -13.02 11.13 15.87
C ASN A 87 -11.97 10.80 14.79
N HIS A 88 -12.24 9.76 14.00
CA HIS A 88 -11.35 9.28 12.95
C HIS A 88 -11.36 10.12 11.67
N ASN A 89 -12.13 11.22 11.57
CA ASN A 89 -12.34 11.92 10.28
C ASN A 89 -11.04 12.42 9.65
N TYR A 90 -10.06 12.84 10.47
CA TYR A 90 -8.77 13.26 9.94
C TYR A 90 -8.00 12.09 9.34
N LEU A 91 -7.95 10.94 10.04
CA LEU A 91 -7.36 9.71 9.49
C LEU A 91 -8.06 9.29 8.20
N ILE A 92 -9.39 9.29 8.17
CA ILE A 92 -10.16 8.90 6.97
C ILE A 92 -9.83 9.81 5.79
N LYS A 93 -9.71 11.13 5.97
CA LYS A 93 -9.31 12.05 4.90
C LYS A 93 -7.92 11.74 4.36
N VAL A 94 -6.96 11.41 5.23
CA VAL A 94 -5.61 11.01 4.83
C VAL A 94 -5.62 9.68 4.08
N LEU A 95 -6.39 8.70 4.57
CA LEU A 95 -6.55 7.40 3.91
C LEU A 95 -7.16 7.53 2.51
N ILE A 96 -8.15 8.41 2.32
CA ILE A 96 -8.75 8.69 1.00
C ILE A 96 -7.68 9.17 0.02
N GLY A 97 -6.90 10.19 0.40
CA GLY A 97 -5.87 10.73 -0.49
C GLY A 97 -4.81 9.69 -0.90
N ILE A 98 -4.42 8.80 0.03
CA ILE A 98 -3.47 7.71 -0.27
C ILE A 98 -4.14 6.62 -1.13
N SER A 99 -5.38 6.25 -0.82
CA SER A 99 -6.14 5.24 -1.57
C SER A 99 -6.34 5.66 -3.03
N GLU A 100 -6.63 6.94 -3.28
CA GLU A 100 -6.75 7.49 -4.63
C GLU A 100 -5.42 7.43 -5.38
N GLN A 101 -4.31 7.80 -4.73
CA GLN A 101 -2.96 7.69 -5.32
C GLN A 101 -2.57 6.25 -5.64
N GLU A 102 -2.85 5.30 -4.74
CA GLU A 102 -2.59 3.87 -4.98
C GLU A 102 -3.43 3.32 -6.13
N THR A 103 -4.68 3.77 -6.24
CA THR A 103 -5.58 3.34 -7.32
C THR A 103 -5.11 3.85 -8.66
N GLU A 104 -4.75 5.13 -8.74
CA GLU A 104 -4.18 5.72 -9.96
C GLU A 104 -2.90 5.00 -10.39
N LYS A 105 -1.99 4.76 -9.44
CA LYS A 105 -0.74 4.04 -9.71
C LYS A 105 -1.00 2.62 -10.25
N ARG A 106 -1.95 1.89 -9.66
CA ARG A 106 -2.33 0.55 -10.13
C ARG A 106 -2.89 0.57 -11.55
N ASN A 107 -3.74 1.55 -11.87
CA ASN A 107 -4.31 1.69 -13.22
C ASN A 107 -3.20 1.92 -14.27
N ILE A 108 -2.24 2.80 -13.97
CA ILE A 108 -1.11 3.07 -14.86
C ILE A 108 -0.23 1.82 -15.05
N GLU A 109 0.09 1.12 -13.96
CA GLU A 109 0.90 -0.11 -14.01
C GLU A 109 0.20 -1.22 -14.80
N GLU A 110 -1.12 -1.34 -14.64
CA GLU A 110 -1.93 -2.31 -15.38
C GLU A 110 -1.96 -1.98 -16.88
N GLU A 111 -2.17 -0.72 -17.24
CA GLU A 111 -2.15 -0.26 -18.63
C GLU A 111 -0.79 -0.55 -19.30
N GLN A 112 0.31 -0.22 -18.61
CA GLN A 112 1.66 -0.53 -19.11
C GLN A 112 1.90 -2.03 -19.26
N ARG A 113 1.40 -2.84 -18.32
CA ARG A 113 1.53 -4.30 -18.38
C ARG A 113 0.74 -4.88 -19.56
N LEU A 114 -0.46 -4.36 -19.83
CA LEU A 114 -1.27 -4.76 -20.99
C LEU A 114 -0.57 -4.39 -22.30
N LYS A 115 -0.05 -3.16 -22.43
CA LYS A 115 0.73 -2.73 -23.60
C LYS A 115 1.95 -3.62 -23.86
N LYS A 116 2.70 -4.00 -22.81
CA LYS A 116 3.85 -4.91 -22.94
C LYS A 116 3.43 -6.30 -23.40
N LYS A 117 2.30 -6.83 -22.91
CA LYS A 117 1.75 -8.11 -23.36
C LYS A 117 1.30 -8.06 -24.82
N GLU A 118 0.59 -7.02 -25.22
CA GLU A 118 0.17 -6.83 -26.61
C GLU A 118 1.38 -6.71 -27.55
N ALA A 119 2.39 -5.92 -27.17
CA ALA A 119 3.64 -5.83 -27.93
C ALA A 119 4.36 -7.18 -28.05
N SER A 120 4.41 -7.97 -26.97
CA SER A 120 5.01 -9.32 -27.01
C SER A 120 4.25 -10.27 -27.93
N LEU A 121 2.92 -10.23 -27.93
CA LEU A 121 2.07 -11.05 -28.81
C LEU A 121 2.19 -10.62 -30.27
N GLN A 122 2.25 -9.32 -30.55
CA GLN A 122 2.45 -8.78 -31.90
C GLN A 122 3.87 -9.04 -32.44
N SER A 123 4.89 -9.09 -31.57
CA SER A 123 6.27 -9.32 -31.99
C SER A 123 6.55 -10.75 -32.49
N GLY A 124 5.61 -11.69 -32.34
CA GLY A 124 5.71 -13.04 -32.93
C GLY A 124 6.83 -13.94 -32.36
N ILE A 125 7.61 -13.48 -31.37
CA ILE A 125 8.70 -14.25 -30.76
C ILE A 125 8.09 -15.32 -29.87
N ARG A 126 8.05 -16.56 -30.35
CA ARG A 126 7.70 -17.71 -29.51
C ARG A 126 8.81 -17.91 -28.46
N PRO A 127 8.47 -18.11 -27.18
CA PRO A 127 9.47 -18.48 -26.17
C PRO A 127 10.06 -19.84 -26.55
N GLY A 128 11.31 -19.84 -27.02
CA GLY A 128 12.03 -21.03 -27.48
C GLY A 128 12.68 -20.91 -28.87
N GLU A 129 12.42 -19.83 -29.61
CA GLU A 129 13.06 -19.63 -30.92
C GLU A 129 14.43 -18.97 -30.77
N THR A 130 15.46 -19.80 -30.67
CA THR A 130 16.87 -19.37 -30.71
C THR A 130 17.12 -18.68 -32.05
N VAL A 131 17.20 -17.35 -32.05
CA VAL A 131 17.67 -16.59 -33.20
C VAL A 131 19.11 -17.00 -33.46
N ARG A 132 19.33 -17.88 -34.45
CA ARG A 132 20.67 -18.14 -34.97
C ARG A 132 21.14 -16.87 -35.66
N VAL A 133 21.91 -16.05 -34.96
CA VAL A 133 22.70 -14.98 -35.56
C VAL A 133 23.71 -15.66 -36.49
N THR A 134 23.38 -15.75 -37.78
CA THR A 134 24.37 -16.13 -38.79
C THR A 134 25.41 -15.02 -38.83
N SER A 135 26.64 -15.37 -38.47
CA SER A 135 27.82 -14.49 -38.45
C SER A 135 28.30 -14.11 -39.86
N GLU A 136 27.39 -13.95 -40.83
CA GLU A 136 27.76 -13.50 -42.16
C GLU A 136 27.99 -11.99 -42.13
N VAL A 137 29.24 -11.64 -41.86
CA VAL A 137 29.76 -10.28 -42.03
C VAL A 137 29.39 -9.80 -43.44
N PRO A 138 28.61 -8.70 -43.57
CA PRO A 138 28.25 -8.14 -44.85
C PRO A 138 29.50 -7.89 -45.70
N LYS A 139 29.50 -8.34 -46.96
CA LYS A 139 30.65 -8.19 -47.90
C LYS A 139 31.23 -6.78 -47.91
N ALA A 140 30.39 -5.75 -47.74
CA ALA A 140 30.78 -4.35 -47.67
C ALA A 140 31.78 -4.04 -46.54
N PHE A 141 31.75 -4.78 -45.43
CA PHE A 141 32.66 -4.58 -44.30
C PHE A 141 34.05 -5.20 -44.54
N LYS A 142 34.15 -6.22 -45.41
CA LYS A 142 35.44 -6.85 -45.77
C LYS A 142 36.28 -5.99 -46.71
N GLU A 143 35.66 -5.13 -47.52
CA GLU A 143 36.39 -4.24 -48.42
C GLU A 143 37.02 -3.04 -47.70
N PHE A 144 36.42 -2.59 -46.59
CA PHE A 144 36.92 -1.46 -45.81
C PHE A 144 38.29 -1.70 -45.14
N PHE A 145 38.62 -2.96 -44.82
CA PHE A 145 39.87 -3.32 -44.11
C PHE A 145 40.98 -3.84 -45.03
N LYS A 146 40.77 -3.90 -46.35
CA LYS A 146 41.73 -4.49 -47.30
C LYS A 146 42.68 -3.48 -47.96
N GLY A 147 42.68 -2.22 -47.53
CA GLY A 147 43.52 -1.16 -48.10
C GLY A 147 44.24 -0.35 -47.02
N LYS A 148 45.34 -0.90 -46.49
CA LYS A 148 46.48 -0.15 -45.93
C LYS A 148 47.75 -0.95 -46.14
#